data_AF-A0AA43CWV0-F1
#
_entry.id   AF-A0AA43CWV0-F1
#
_cell.length_a   1.000
_cell.length_b   1.000
_cell.length_c   1.000
_cell.angle_alpha   90.00
_cell.angle_beta   90.00
_cell.angle_gamma   90.00
#
_symmetry.space_group_name_H-M   'P 1'
#
loop_
_entity.id
_entity.type
_entity.pdbx_description
1 polymer ?
#
loop_
_entity_poly.entity_id
_entity_poly.type
_entity_poly.pdbx_seq_one_letter_code
_entity_poly.pdbx_strand_id
1 'polypeptide(L)' 'MNILIVGAGQVGYFLCERLSLEGHEVTLVDRDQEHLNEAQDRLNVLGVLGNGASAETMEQAGIKEAD' A
#
# COMPACT_ATOMS: atom_id res chain seq x y z
N MET A 1 6.71 4.48 11.44
CA MET A 1 7.50 3.84 10.38
C MET A 1 6.64 3.88 9.15
N ASN A 2 7.23 4.25 8.03
CA ASN A 2 6.54 4.38 6.76
C ASN A 2 6.78 3.12 5.96
N ILE A 3 5.72 2.37 5.67
CA ILE A 3 5.82 1.04 5.08
C ILE A 3 5.16 1.07 3.72
N LEU A 4 5.89 0.65 2.69
CA LEU A 4 5.37 0.52 1.33
C LEU A 4 5.18 -0.96 1.01
N ILE A 5 3.94 -1.34 0.68
CA ILE A 5 3.56 -2.71 0.29
C ILE A 5 3.16 -2.71 -1.18
N VAL A 6 3.74 -3.61 -1.97
CA VAL A 6 3.40 -3.82 -3.37
C VAL A 6 2.59 -5.10 -3.52
N GLY A 7 1.33 -4.96 -3.92
CA GLY A 7 0.37 -6.05 -4.11
C GLY A 7 -0.62 -6.13 -2.96
N ALA A 8 -1.90 -5.95 -3.30
CA ALA A 8 -3.07 -6.02 -2.44
C ALA A 8 -3.78 -7.39 -2.50
N GLY A 9 -3.06 -8.44 -2.93
CA GLY A 9 -3.53 -9.81 -2.79
C GLY A 9 -3.66 -10.21 -1.32
N GLN A 10 -4.06 -11.46 -1.04
CA GLN A 10 -4.38 -11.91 0.33
C GLN A 10 -3.30 -11.56 1.36
N VAL A 11 -2.03 -11.90 1.08
CA VAL A 11 -0.93 -11.64 2.02
C VAL A 11 -0.69 -10.15 2.22
N GLY A 12 -0.68 -9.37 1.14
CA GLY A 12 -0.47 -7.93 1.21
C GLY A 12 -1.58 -7.22 1.99
N TYR A 13 -2.84 -7.59 1.75
CA TYR A 13 -3.99 -7.08 2.49
C TYR A 13 -3.88 -7.38 4.00
N PHE A 14 -3.61 -8.64 4.38
CA PHE A 14 -3.46 -8.99 5.80
C PHE A 14 -2.28 -8.27 6.47
N LEU A 15 -1.20 -8.05 5.72
CA LEU A 15 -0.06 -7.30 6.22
C LEU A 15 -0.41 -5.82 6.43
N CYS A 16 -1.08 -5.19 5.46
CA CYS A 16 -1.62 -3.84 5.60
C CYS A 16 -2.53 -3.71 6.82
N GLU A 17 -3.44 -4.67 7.02
CA GLU A 17 -4.37 -4.66 8.16
C GLU A 17 -3.62 -4.66 9.49
N ARG A 18 -2.67 -5.59 9.67
CA ARG A 18 -1.89 -5.66 10.92
C ARG A 18 -1.07 -4.42 11.19
N LEU A 19 -0.32 -3.95 10.20
CA LEU A 19 0.58 -2.81 10.37
C LEU A 19 -0.19 -1.50 10.60
N SER A 20 -1.33 -1.34 9.93
CA SER A 20 -2.24 -0.22 10.14
C SER A 20 -2.81 -0.23 11.56
N LEU A 21 -3.20 -1.40 12.08
CA LEU A 21 -3.66 -1.57 13.47
C LEU A 21 -2.56 -1.31 14.50
N GLU A 22 -1.30 -1.60 14.16
CA GLU A 22 -0.12 -1.27 14.98
C GLU A 22 0.23 0.24 14.93
N GLY A 23 -0.50 1.03 14.13
CA GLY A 23 -0.34 2.48 14.04
C GLY A 23 0.78 2.94 13.09
N HIS A 24 1.21 2.08 12.17
CA HIS A 24 2.16 2.44 11.12
C HIS A 24 1.48 3.15 9.94
N GLU A 25 2.23 4.03 9.27
CA GLU A 25 1.78 4.65 8.03
C GLU A 25 2.07 3.67 6.88
N VAL A 26 1.03 3.16 6.26
CA VAL A 26 1.15 2.14 5.20
C VAL A 26 0.66 2.72 3.89
N THR A 27 1.51 2.63 2.86
CA THR A 27 1.17 2.91 1.47
C THR A 27 1.11 1.59 0.69
N LEU A 28 0.00 1.33 0.03
CA LEU A 28 -0.28 0.13 -0.73
C LEU A 28 -0.31 0.44 -2.23
N VAL A 29 0.56 -0.23 -2.99
CA VAL A 29 0.62 -0.15 -4.45
C VAL A 29 -0.04 -1.39 -5.05
N ASP A 30 -1.04 -1.23 -5.90
CA ASP A 30 -1.60 -2.34 -6.68
C ASP A 30 -2.01 -1.86 -8.08
N ARG A 31 -2.13 -2.80 -9.03
CA ARG A 31 -2.55 -2.51 -10.41
C ARG A 31 -4.08 -2.55 -10.57
N ASP A 32 -4.77 -3.13 -9.60
CA ASP A 32 -6.21 -3.25 -9.57
C ASP A 32 -6.82 -2.19 -8.63
N GLN A 33 -7.67 -1.34 -9.19
CA GLN A 33 -8.34 -0.29 -8.44
C GLN A 33 -9.33 -0.86 -7.41
N GLU A 34 -9.95 -2.01 -7.68
CA GLU A 34 -10.92 -2.62 -6.76
C GLU A 34 -10.23 -3.08 -5.48
N HIS A 35 -9.05 -3.68 -5.58
CA HIS A 35 -8.27 -4.07 -4.40
C HIS A 35 -7.86 -2.86 -3.54
N LEU A 36 -7.45 -1.76 -4.18
CA LEU A 36 -7.10 -0.53 -3.48
C LEU A 36 -8.30 0.11 -2.79
N ASN A 37 -9.46 0.07 -3.43
CA ASN A 37 -10.70 0.56 -2.83
C ASN A 37 -11.08 -0.27 -1.61
N GLU A 38 -11.07 -1.61 -1.71
CA GLU A 38 -11.36 -2.50 -0.58
C GLU A 38 -10.41 -2.22 0.60
N ALA A 39 -9.12 -2.11 0.34
CA ALA A 39 -8.12 -1.83 1.38
C ALA A 39 -8.34 -0.46 2.03
N GLN A 40 -8.58 0.60 1.25
CA GLN A 40 -8.79 1.96 1.79
C GLN A 40 -10.13 2.13 2.52
N ASP A 41 -11.17 1.41 2.09
CA ASP A 41 -12.48 1.47 2.74
C ASP A 41 -12.47 0.81 4.12
N ARG A 42 -11.60 -0.21 4.31
CA ARG A 42 -11.59 -1.06 5.50
C ARG A 42 -10.41 -0.80 6.43
N LEU A 43 -9.29 -0.31 5.91
CA LEU A 43 -8.02 -0.12 6.61
C LEU A 43 -7.56 1.33 6.51
N ASN A 44 -6.79 1.79 7.49
CA ASN A 44 -6.17 3.12 7.44
C ASN A 44 -4.84 3.05 6.65
N VAL A 45 -4.94 3.01 5.33
CA VAL A 45 -3.80 2.93 4.40
C VAL A 45 -3.99 3.88 3.21
N LEU A 46 -2.88 4.30 2.59
CA LEU A 46 -2.91 5.08 1.35
C LEU A 46 -2.82 4.14 0.14
N GLY A 47 -3.74 4.26 -0.83
CA GLY A 47 -3.69 3.47 -2.06
C GLY A 47 -3.03 4.20 -3.23
N VAL A 48 -2.13 3.54 -3.96
CA VAL A 48 -1.51 4.05 -5.19
C VAL A 48 -1.72 3.06 -6.33
N LEU A 49 -2.46 3.47 -7.35
CA LEU A 49 -2.70 2.66 -8.54
C LEU A 49 -1.45 2.65 -9.43
N GLY A 50 -0.85 1.48 -9.64
CA GLY A 50 0.25 1.35 -10.56
C GLY A 50 1.03 0.05 -10.46
N ASN A 51 2.12 -0.01 -11.21
CA ASN A 51 3.01 -1.16 -11.23
C ASN A 51 4.19 -0.91 -10.28
N GLY A 52 4.36 -1.72 -9.25
CA GLY A 52 5.50 -1.59 -8.32
C GLY A 52 6.89 -1.83 -8.92
N ALA A 53 6.97 -2.29 -10.18
CA ALA A 53 8.23 -2.31 -10.94
C ALA A 53 8.50 -0.98 -11.70
N SER A 54 7.56 -0.04 -11.71
CA SER A 54 7.70 1.28 -12.32
C SER A 54 8.36 2.24 -11.34
N ALA A 55 9.49 2.84 -11.75
CA ALA A 55 10.16 3.87 -10.95
C ALA A 55 9.23 5.05 -10.65
N GLU A 56 8.45 5.50 -11.64
CA GLU A 56 7.47 6.58 -11.49
C GLU A 56 6.40 6.24 -10.44
N THR A 57 5.85 5.02 -10.47
CA THR A 57 4.86 4.60 -9.47
C THR A 57 5.46 4.55 -8.07
N MET A 58 6.70 4.07 -7.93
CA MET A 58 7.37 4.00 -6.63
C MET A 58 7.71 5.40 -6.09
N GLU A 59 8.07 6.34 -6.95
CA GLU A 59 8.24 7.75 -6.56
C GLU A 59 6.93 8.37 -6.08
N GLN A 60 5.81 8.12 -6.78
CA GLN A 60 4.48 8.57 -6.36
C GLN A 60 4.03 7.93 -5.04
N ALA A 61 4.44 6.69 -4.78
CA ALA A 61 4.14 5.96 -3.56
C ALA A 61 5.02 6.33 -2.36
N GLY A 62 5.91 7.31 -2.49
CA GLY A 62 6.73 7.78 -1.38
C GLY A 62 7.82 6.78 -0.97
N ILE A 63 8.41 6.05 -1.92
CA ILE A 63 9.48 5.09 -1.63
C ILE A 63 10.70 5.74 -0.95
N LYS A 64 10.90 7.05 -1.10
CA LYS A 64 12.04 7.77 -0.50
C LYS A 64 11.86 7.99 1.01
N GLU A 65 10.61 8.01 1.44
CA GLU A 65 10.17 8.21 2.82
C GLU A 65 9.88 6.88 3.53
N ALA A 66 9.86 5.77 2.80
CA ALA A 66 9.66 4.43 3.33
C ALA A 66 10.92 3.90 4.03
N ASP A 67 10.72 3.17 5.13
CA ASP A 67 11.76 2.56 5.96
C ASP A 67 11.99 1.07 5.64
#